data_AF-A0A367PPB8-F1
#
_entry.id   AF-A0A367PPB8-F1
#
_cell.length_a   1.000
_cell.length_b   1.000
_cell.length_c   1.000
_cell.angle_alpha   90.00
_cell.angle_beta   90.00
_cell.angle_gamma   90.00
#
_symmetry.space_group_name_H-M   'P 1'
#
loop_
_entity.id
_entity.type
_entity.pdbx_description
1 polymer ?
#
loop_
_entity_poly.entity_id
_entity_poly.type
_entity_poly.pdbx_seq_one_letter_code
_entity_poly.pdbx_strand_id
1 'polypeptide(L)'
;MITGAQRHVWIKAPAEMIVPRLPMLTETANRGVQIILIVFGEDESALRADPRFTVFLHEGRGAHRGASDVVFTMTVDSESFIIASYTADASASFANNPSLVYVVETMITHEVYLAEMYSKIGPTLDSLFGEHLSALREKYRPADMGLRLAKKQTE
;
A
#
# COMPACT_ATOMS: atom_id res chain seq x y z
N MET A 1 -4.63 2.54 -16.75
CA MET A 1 -3.35 2.32 -16.06
C MET A 1 -3.06 0.83 -15.96
N ILE A 2 -3.76 0.06 -15.12
CA ILE A 2 -3.51 -1.39 -14.91
C ILE A 2 -3.54 -2.19 -16.22
N THR A 3 -4.60 -2.05 -17.03
CA THR A 3 -4.73 -2.79 -18.31
C THR A 3 -3.61 -2.52 -19.32
N GLY A 4 -2.96 -1.36 -19.24
CA GLY A 4 -1.88 -0.95 -20.15
C GLY A 4 -0.49 -1.33 -19.65
N ALA A 5 -0.36 -1.81 -18.41
CA ALA A 5 0.93 -2.11 -17.79
C ALA A 5 1.70 -3.20 -18.55
N GLN A 6 3.02 -3.03 -18.61
CA GLN A 6 3.96 -3.87 -19.34
C GLN A 6 4.98 -4.57 -18.44
N ARG A 7 5.33 -4.00 -17.28
CA ARG A 7 6.41 -4.48 -16.40
C ARG A 7 5.92 -4.76 -14.99
N HIS A 8 5.31 -3.78 -14.33
CA HIS A 8 4.77 -3.95 -12.99
C HIS A 8 3.60 -3.03 -12.66
N VAL A 9 2.74 -3.50 -11.75
CA VAL A 9 1.71 -2.71 -11.07
C VAL A 9 1.89 -2.95 -9.57
N TRP A 10 2.18 -1.89 -8.82
CA TRP A 10 2.31 -1.97 -7.37
C TRP A 10 1.19 -1.16 -6.71
N ILE A 11 0.50 -1.76 -5.75
CA ILE A 11 -0.66 -1.16 -5.08
C ILE A 11 -0.44 -1.21 -3.56
N LYS A 12 -0.72 -0.10 -2.88
CA LYS A 12 -0.85 0.00 -1.42
C LYS A 12 -2.26 0.51 -1.09
N ALA A 13 -3.11 -0.33 -0.50
CA ALA A 13 -4.49 0.02 -0.18
C ALA A 13 -5.14 -1.01 0.77
N PRO A 14 -6.31 -0.70 1.35
CA PRO A 14 -7.15 -1.68 2.02
C PRO A 14 -7.61 -2.77 1.05
N ALA A 15 -7.76 -4.01 1.54
CA ALA A 15 -8.14 -5.15 0.72
C ALA A 15 -9.44 -4.90 -0.08
N GLU A 16 -10.44 -4.30 0.56
CA GLU A 16 -11.74 -3.94 -0.02
C GLU A 16 -11.63 -2.96 -1.20
N MET A 17 -10.56 -2.16 -1.26
CA MET A 17 -10.28 -1.29 -2.40
C MET A 17 -9.56 -2.04 -3.53
N ILE A 18 -8.90 -3.16 -3.26
CA ILE A 18 -8.18 -3.93 -4.27
C ILE A 18 -9.09 -5.01 -4.88
N VAL A 19 -9.89 -5.69 -4.05
CA VAL A 19 -10.76 -6.81 -4.45
C VAL A 19 -11.60 -6.53 -5.70
N PRO A 20 -12.27 -5.37 -5.86
CA PRO A 20 -13.05 -5.06 -7.07
C PRO A 20 -12.22 -5.01 -8.37
N ARG A 21 -10.89 -4.87 -8.27
CA ARG A 21 -9.96 -4.76 -9.39
C ARG A 21 -9.28 -6.09 -9.73
N LEU A 22 -9.55 -7.15 -8.98
CA LEU A 22 -8.95 -8.47 -9.17
C LEU A 22 -9.03 -8.99 -10.61
N PRO A 23 -10.18 -8.92 -11.33
CA PRO A 23 -10.24 -9.42 -12.71
C PRO A 23 -9.18 -8.77 -13.62
N MET A 24 -9.04 -7.44 -13.51
CA MET A 24 -8.09 -6.66 -14.31
C MET A 24 -6.62 -6.91 -13.90
N LEU A 25 -6.37 -7.11 -12.61
CA LEU A 25 -5.05 -7.45 -12.08
C LEU A 25 -4.63 -8.85 -12.52
N THR A 26 -5.55 -9.82 -12.50
CA THR A 26 -5.33 -11.19 -12.97
C THR A 26 -5.04 -11.19 -14.47
N GLU A 27 -5.81 -10.47 -15.28
CA GLU A 27 -5.53 -10.29 -16.72
C GLU A 27 -4.17 -9.65 -16.99
N THR A 28 -3.73 -8.76 -16.10
CA THR A 28 -2.43 -8.09 -16.20
C THR A 28 -1.28 -9.03 -15.82
N ALA A 29 -1.43 -9.78 -14.74
CA ALA A 29 -0.50 -10.85 -14.36
C ALA A 29 -0.42 -11.96 -15.42
N ASN A 30 -1.52 -12.29 -16.11
CA ASN A 30 -1.53 -13.24 -17.23
C ASN A 30 -0.56 -12.83 -18.36
N ARG A 31 -0.29 -11.53 -18.53
CA ARG A 31 0.67 -11.02 -19.52
C ARG A 31 2.13 -11.05 -19.04
N GLY A 32 2.40 -11.56 -17.85
CA GLY A 32 3.73 -11.59 -17.24
C GLY A 32 4.12 -10.30 -16.49
N VAL A 33 3.17 -9.38 -16.31
CA VAL A 33 3.38 -8.15 -15.52
C VAL A 33 3.44 -8.50 -14.03
N GLN A 34 4.45 -8.00 -13.33
CA GLN A 34 4.58 -8.22 -11.90
C GLN A 34 3.50 -7.44 -11.13
N ILE A 35 2.79 -8.13 -10.23
CA ILE A 35 1.81 -7.49 -9.35
C ILE A 35 2.30 -7.60 -7.90
N ILE A 36 2.49 -6.44 -7.25
CA ILE A 36 2.80 -6.35 -5.81
C ILE A 36 1.65 -5.63 -5.11
N LEU A 37 1.12 -6.24 -4.06
CA LEU A 37 0.04 -5.72 -3.25
C LEU A 37 0.54 -5.55 -1.81
N ILE A 38 0.49 -4.33 -1.28
CA ILE A 38 0.68 -4.02 0.14
C ILE A 38 -0.68 -3.71 0.72
N VAL A 39 -1.13 -4.56 1.63
CA VAL A 39 -2.53 -4.62 2.03
C VAL A 39 -2.69 -4.16 3.48
N PHE A 40 -3.63 -3.25 3.70
CA PHE A 40 -4.15 -2.98 5.05
C PHE A 40 -5.30 -3.93 5.36
N GLY A 41 -5.40 -4.38 6.60
CA GLY A 41 -6.35 -5.39 7.06
C GLY A 41 -5.77 -6.80 7.10
N GLU A 42 -6.49 -7.69 7.79
CA GLU A 42 -6.04 -9.06 8.06
C GLU A 42 -6.59 -10.09 7.05
N ASP A 43 -7.69 -9.78 6.36
CA ASP A 43 -8.26 -10.68 5.35
C ASP A 43 -7.70 -10.39 3.95
N GLU A 44 -6.63 -11.11 3.62
CA GLU A 44 -5.99 -11.10 2.31
C GLU A 44 -6.31 -12.36 1.47
N SER A 45 -7.25 -13.18 1.91
CA SER A 45 -7.53 -14.51 1.32
C SER A 45 -7.86 -14.43 -0.17
N ALA A 46 -8.73 -13.49 -0.56
CA ALA A 46 -9.10 -13.25 -1.95
C ALA A 46 -7.91 -12.76 -2.81
N LEU A 47 -6.99 -12.00 -2.21
CA LEU A 47 -5.81 -11.47 -2.89
C LEU A 47 -4.75 -12.56 -3.08
N ARG A 48 -4.63 -13.49 -2.13
CA ARG A 48 -3.71 -14.63 -2.23
C ARG A 48 -4.23 -15.80 -3.08
N ALA A 49 -5.50 -15.76 -3.49
CA ALA A 49 -6.09 -16.81 -4.33
C ALA A 49 -5.39 -16.94 -5.69
N ASP A 50 -4.79 -15.85 -6.20
CA ASP A 50 -3.96 -15.87 -7.40
C ASP A 50 -2.47 -15.91 -7.02
N PRO A 51 -1.75 -17.03 -7.27
CA PRO A 51 -0.36 -17.20 -6.84
C PRO A 51 0.62 -16.29 -7.60
N ARG A 52 0.18 -15.57 -8.64
CA ARG A 52 1.02 -14.62 -9.37
C ARG A 52 1.12 -13.27 -8.66
N PHE A 53 0.27 -13.01 -7.68
CA PHE A 53 0.36 -11.79 -6.88
C PHE A 53 1.34 -12.00 -5.73
N THR A 54 2.25 -11.03 -5.56
CA THR A 54 3.04 -10.94 -4.34
C THR A 54 2.30 -10.06 -3.35
N VAL A 55 1.83 -10.66 -2.25
CA VAL A 55 1.00 -9.97 -1.25
C VAL A 55 1.77 -9.80 0.05
N PHE A 56 1.93 -8.56 0.49
CA PHE A 56 2.49 -8.15 1.76
C PHE A 56 1.42 -7.53 2.63
N LEU A 57 1.28 -8.02 3.85
CA LEU A 57 0.53 -7.30 4.88
C LEU A 57 1.32 -6.07 5.33
N HIS A 58 0.65 -4.93 5.49
CA HIS A 58 1.27 -3.71 6.00
C HIS A 58 1.93 -3.97 7.36
N GLU A 59 3.21 -3.63 7.49
CA GLU A 59 4.04 -3.93 8.69
C GLU A 59 4.02 -5.43 9.09
N GLY A 60 3.78 -6.32 8.13
CA GLY A 60 3.73 -7.77 8.33
C GLY A 60 2.48 -8.30 9.04
N ARG A 61 1.58 -7.44 9.52
CA ARG A 61 0.34 -7.85 10.23
C ARG A 61 -0.95 -7.15 9.75
N GLY A 62 -0.86 -6.28 8.75
CA GLY A 62 -2.04 -5.63 8.15
C GLY A 62 -2.53 -4.44 8.97
N ALA A 63 -1.67 -3.85 9.80
CA ALA A 63 -2.08 -2.82 10.75
C ALA A 63 -2.72 -1.60 10.07
N HIS A 64 -3.93 -1.23 10.52
CA HIS A 64 -4.60 0.02 10.18
C HIS A 64 -4.02 1.17 11.01
N ARG A 65 -3.53 2.23 10.35
CA ARG A 65 -2.91 3.39 11.00
C ARG A 65 -3.23 4.68 10.23
N GLY A 66 -3.81 5.65 10.93
CA GLY A 66 -4.06 6.98 10.38
C GLY A 66 -5.07 6.96 9.23
N ALA A 67 -4.63 7.33 8.03
CA ALA A 67 -5.48 7.38 6.84
C ALA A 67 -5.43 6.09 5.98
N SER A 68 -4.87 5.00 6.51
CA SER A 68 -4.71 3.72 5.80
C SER A 68 -6.01 3.23 5.18
N ASP A 69 -7.14 3.50 5.83
CA ASP A 69 -8.45 2.91 5.50
C ASP A 69 -9.13 3.64 4.35
N VAL A 70 -8.60 4.80 3.96
CA VAL A 70 -9.17 5.64 2.91
C VAL A 70 -8.22 5.86 1.74
N VAL A 71 -6.94 5.53 1.87
CA VAL A 71 -5.94 5.84 0.83
C VAL A 71 -5.66 4.63 -0.05
N PHE A 72 -5.80 4.85 -1.35
CA PHE A 72 -5.36 3.94 -2.40
C PHE A 72 -4.16 4.57 -3.10
N THR A 73 -3.03 3.89 -3.12
CA THR A 73 -1.82 4.31 -3.85
C THR A 73 -1.45 3.24 -4.86
N MET A 74 -1.14 3.62 -6.09
CA MET A 74 -0.69 2.70 -7.13
C MET A 74 0.38 3.34 -8.01
N THR A 75 1.45 2.60 -8.31
CA THR A 75 2.40 2.91 -9.39
C THR A 75 2.27 1.89 -10.52
N VAL A 76 2.56 2.33 -11.74
CA VAL A 76 2.59 1.48 -12.93
C VAL A 76 3.88 1.76 -13.71
N ASP A 77 4.64 0.70 -13.95
CA ASP A 77 5.84 0.66 -14.79
C ASP A 77 6.89 1.74 -14.48
N SER A 78 6.98 2.25 -13.24
CA SER A 78 7.79 3.43 -12.90
C SER A 78 7.54 4.66 -13.80
N GLU A 79 6.37 4.74 -14.44
CA GLU A 79 6.03 5.80 -15.40
C GLU A 79 4.91 6.70 -14.90
N SER A 80 4.03 6.18 -14.05
CA SER A 80 2.91 6.94 -13.51
C SER A 80 2.46 6.42 -12.17
N PHE A 81 1.80 7.29 -11.41
CA PHE A 81 1.13 6.91 -10.17
C PHE A 81 -0.25 7.53 -10.08
N ILE A 82 -1.09 6.92 -9.23
CA ILE A 82 -2.31 7.54 -8.71
C ILE A 82 -2.33 7.35 -7.18
N ILE A 83 -2.65 8.43 -6.48
CA ILE A 83 -2.99 8.41 -5.05
C ILE A 83 -4.41 8.95 -4.93
N ALA A 84 -5.32 8.14 -4.40
CA ALA A 84 -6.71 8.51 -4.17
C ALA A 84 -7.05 8.41 -2.68
N SER A 85 -7.90 9.31 -2.20
CA SER A 85 -8.51 9.29 -0.88
C SER A 85 -10.02 9.10 -1.02
N TYR A 86 -10.55 8.04 -0.44
CA TYR A 86 -11.97 7.71 -0.40
C TYR A 86 -12.56 8.19 0.93
N THR A 87 -12.73 9.51 1.05
CA THR A 87 -13.49 10.15 2.14
C THR A 87 -14.85 10.65 1.62
N ALA A 88 -15.66 11.33 2.43
CA ALA A 88 -16.90 11.96 1.96
C ALA A 88 -16.71 12.79 0.67
N ASP A 89 -15.60 13.54 0.60
CA ASP A 89 -15.12 14.14 -0.65
C ASP A 89 -14.00 13.29 -1.24
N ALA A 90 -14.34 12.37 -2.14
CA ALA A 90 -13.33 11.58 -2.83
C ALA A 90 -12.40 12.49 -3.64
N SER A 91 -11.09 12.29 -3.50
CA SER A 91 -10.09 13.08 -4.23
C SER A 91 -9.00 12.16 -4.77
N ALA A 92 -8.39 12.54 -5.89
CA ALA A 92 -7.29 11.78 -6.46
C ALA A 92 -6.28 12.69 -7.13
N SER A 93 -5.01 12.31 -7.03
CA SER A 93 -3.90 12.89 -7.78
C SER A 93 -3.31 11.83 -8.69
N PHE A 94 -3.21 12.14 -9.97
CA PHE A 94 -2.52 11.34 -10.97
C PHE A 94 -1.39 12.16 -11.56
N ALA A 95 -0.23 11.54 -11.72
CA ALA A 95 0.91 12.18 -12.38
C ALA A 95 1.83 11.14 -13.01
N ASN A 96 2.56 11.61 -14.03
CA ASN A 96 3.63 10.90 -14.74
C ASN A 96 4.96 11.67 -14.70
N ASN A 97 5.09 12.65 -13.81
CA ASN A 97 6.36 13.34 -13.57
C ASN A 97 7.36 12.34 -12.97
N PRO A 98 8.52 12.06 -13.60
CA PRO A 98 9.43 11.01 -13.17
C PRO A 98 9.92 11.16 -11.73
N SER A 99 10.16 12.39 -11.26
CA SER A 99 10.61 12.65 -9.89
C SER A 99 9.53 12.33 -8.86
N LEU A 100 8.27 12.65 -9.15
CA LEU A 100 7.15 12.31 -8.27
C LEU A 100 6.88 10.80 -8.29
N VAL A 101 6.93 10.16 -9.46
CA VAL A 101 6.78 8.71 -9.58
C VAL A 101 7.85 7.98 -8.76
N TYR A 102 9.11 8.39 -8.89
CA TYR A 102 10.22 7.84 -8.11
C TYR A 102 9.97 7.93 -6.60
N VAL A 103 9.51 9.08 -6.10
CA VAL A 103 9.21 9.26 -4.67
C VAL A 103 8.09 8.33 -4.21
N VAL A 104 6.97 8.26 -4.95
CA VAL A 104 5.83 7.41 -4.59
C VAL A 104 6.21 5.94 -4.60
N GLU A 105 6.93 5.51 -5.63
CA GLU A 105 7.38 4.12 -5.76
C GLU A 105 8.39 3.75 -4.67
N THR A 106 9.32 4.65 -4.33
CA THR A 106 10.25 4.47 -3.22
C THR A 106 9.51 4.24 -1.90
N MET A 107 8.40 4.96 -1.66
CA MET A 107 7.58 4.74 -0.45
C MET A 107 6.95 3.35 -0.44
N ILE A 108 6.42 2.87 -1.57
CA ILE A 108 5.91 1.50 -1.71
C ILE A 108 7.03 0.48 -1.45
N THR A 109 8.21 0.68 -2.04
CA THR A 109 9.35 -0.22 -1.85
C THR A 109 9.80 -0.29 -0.38
N HIS A 110 9.80 0.81 0.35
CA HIS A 110 10.12 0.81 1.77
C HIS A 110 9.15 -0.05 2.60
N GLU A 111 7.87 -0.09 2.24
CA GLU A 111 6.89 -0.98 2.89
C GLU A 111 7.20 -2.46 2.63
N VAL A 112 7.60 -2.80 1.40
CA VAL A 112 8.03 -4.17 1.07
C VAL A 112 9.22 -4.58 1.93
N TYR A 113 10.24 -3.73 2.03
CA TYR A 113 11.40 -4.00 2.88
C TYR A 113 10.99 -4.18 4.34
N LEU A 114 10.09 -3.34 4.83
CA LEU A 114 9.60 -3.41 6.20
C LEU A 114 8.83 -4.71 6.46
N ALA A 115 7.91 -5.08 5.57
CA ALA A 115 7.14 -6.31 5.67
C ALA A 115 8.05 -7.55 5.63
N GLU A 116 9.03 -7.59 4.72
CA GLU A 116 10.03 -8.67 4.65
C GLU A 116 10.84 -8.77 5.94
N MET A 117 11.37 -7.66 6.46
CA MET A 117 12.09 -7.65 7.74
C MET A 117 11.20 -8.16 8.89
N TYR A 118 9.95 -7.69 8.99
CA TYR A 118 9.03 -8.17 10.01
C TYR A 118 8.73 -9.67 9.90
N SER A 119 8.61 -10.20 8.67
CA SER A 119 8.38 -11.63 8.44
C SER A 119 9.51 -12.52 8.94
N LYS A 120 10.75 -12.00 8.99
CA LYS A 120 11.94 -12.74 9.39
C LYS A 120 12.35 -12.50 10.85
N ILE A 121 12.27 -11.25 11.30
CA ILE A 121 12.85 -10.79 12.58
C ILE A 121 11.90 -9.90 13.39
N GLY A 122 10.58 -10.00 13.16
CA GLY A 122 9.56 -9.20 13.84
C GLY A 122 9.71 -9.11 15.37
N PRO A 123 9.85 -10.24 16.10
CA PRO A 123 10.04 -10.20 17.57
C PRO A 123 11.27 -9.40 18.00
N THR A 124 12.35 -9.45 17.23
CA THR A 124 13.56 -8.66 17.48
C THR A 124 13.30 -7.17 17.25
N LEU A 125 12.59 -6.82 16.17
CA LEU A 125 12.21 -5.44 15.88
C LEU A 125 11.29 -4.87 16.98
N ASP A 126 10.29 -5.63 17.41
CA ASP A 126 9.36 -5.26 18.48
C ASP A 126 10.12 -5.02 19.81
N SER A 127 11.11 -5.87 20.12
CA SER A 127 11.96 -5.70 21.31
C SER A 127 12.86 -4.45 21.26
N LEU A 128 13.31 -4.03 20.08
CA LEU A 128 14.25 -2.91 19.92
C LEU A 128 13.55 -1.56 19.78
N PHE A 129 12.39 -1.53 19.11
CA PHE A 129 11.73 -0.31 18.67
C PHE A 129 10.29 -0.19 19.18
N GLY A 130 9.89 -1.07 20.09
CA GLY A 130 8.52 -1.21 20.53
C GLY A 130 7.66 -1.92 19.48
N GLU A 131 6.54 -2.48 19.94
CA GLU A 131 5.59 -3.17 19.07
C GLU A 131 5.21 -2.29 17.88
N HIS A 132 5.31 -2.83 16.66
CA HIS A 132 4.99 -2.09 15.43
C HIS A 132 5.76 -0.77 15.30
N LEU A 133 7.04 -0.76 15.71
CA LEU A 133 7.92 0.42 15.68
C LEU A 133 7.29 1.63 16.43
N SER A 134 6.54 1.39 17.50
CA SER A 134 5.83 2.43 18.26
C SER A 134 6.76 3.50 18.83
N ALA A 135 7.94 3.13 19.34
CA ALA A 135 8.91 4.10 19.86
C ALA A 135 9.45 5.04 18.76
N LEU A 136 9.61 4.54 17.53
CA LEU A 136 10.02 5.38 16.39
C LEU A 136 8.90 6.33 15.96
N ARG A 137 7.64 5.89 16.01
CA ARG A 137 6.48 6.73 15.69
C ARG A 137 6.34 7.88 16.68
N GLU A 138 6.45 7.60 17.97
CA GLU A 138 6.41 8.63 19.01
C GLU A 138 7.49 9.70 18.78
N LYS A 139 8.67 9.28 18.35
CA LYS A 139 9.80 10.18 18.12
C LYS A 139 9.71 11.01 16.84
N TYR A 140 9.22 10.44 15.74
CA TYR A 140 9.36 11.05 14.40
C TYR A 140 8.05 11.35 13.67
N ARG A 141 6.92 10.76 14.08
CA ARG A 141 5.66 10.97 13.38
C ARG A 141 5.11 12.36 13.74
N PRO A 142 4.85 13.26 12.77
CA PRO A 142 4.16 14.51 13.04
C PRO A 142 2.79 14.26 13.67
N ALA A 143 2.45 15.01 14.71
CA ALA A 143 1.22 14.81 15.48
C ALA A 143 -0.06 14.94 14.64
N ASP A 144 -0.02 15.72 13.57
CA ASP A 144 -1.15 15.99 12.68
C ASP A 144 -1.17 15.12 11.41
N MET A 145 -0.20 14.21 11.25
CA MET A 145 -0.05 13.38 10.06
C MET A 145 -1.29 12.51 9.80
N GLY A 146 -2.02 12.82 8.74
CA GLY A 146 -3.20 12.08 8.28
C GLY A 146 -4.52 12.51 8.93
N LEU A 147 -4.52 13.45 9.89
CA LEU A 147 -5.74 13.89 10.58
C LEU A 147 -6.79 14.48 9.63
N ARG A 148 -6.37 15.19 8.58
CA ARG A 148 -7.30 15.76 7.59
C ARG A 148 -8.08 14.70 6.80
N LEU A 149 -7.48 13.53 6.63
CA LEU A 149 -8.09 12.41 5.91
C LEU A 149 -8.96 11.57 6.86
N ALA A 150 -8.50 11.37 8.11
CA ALA A 150 -9.25 10.61 9.12
C ALA A 150 -10.53 11.33 9.60
N LYS A 151 -10.51 12.66 9.76
CA LYS A 151 -11.67 13.43 10.24
C LYS A 151 -12.86 13.43 9.28
N LYS A 152 -12.62 13.29 7.97
CA LYS A 152 -13.67 13.25 6.94
C LYS A 152 -14.46 11.93 6.88
N GLN A 153 -14.20 10.99 7.80
CA GLN A 153 -14.98 9.74 7.93
C GLN A 153 -16.08 9.82 9.01
N THR A 154 -16.04 10.80 9.90
CA THR A 154 -16.91 10.90 11.09
C THR A 154 -17.98 12.00 10.99
N GLU A 155 -18.11 12.65 9.83
CA GLU A 155 -19.20 13.57 9.48
C GLU A 155 -20.09 12.93 8.42
#